data_AF-A0A257SJF5-F1
#
_entry.id   AF-A0A257SJF5-F1
#
_cell.length_a   1.000
_cell.length_b   1.000
_cell.length_c   1.000
_cell.angle_alpha   90.00
_cell.angle_beta   90.00
_cell.angle_gamma   90.00
#
_symmetry.space_group_name_H-M   'P 1'
#
loop_
_entity.id
_entity.type
_entity.pdbx_description
1 polymer ?
#
loop_
_entity_poly.entity_id
_entity_poly.type
_entity_poly.pdbx_seq_one_letter_code
_entity_poly.pdbx_strand_id
1 'polypeptide(L)'
;MGSSARTTAACRTMLEEARARTLALIAPLDEADLRRQHDPLMGPILWDLGHIAGFEELWLTRNLDGAIRFVEMPGLYNPFEHPRATRGALALPSLADTLA
;
A
#
# COMPACT_ATOMS: atom_id res chain seq x y z
N MET A 1 -7.07 31.97 5.89
CA MET A 1 -5.89 31.25 5.34
C MET A 1 -5.09 30.43 6.37
N GLY A 2 -5.14 30.70 7.69
CA GLY A 2 -4.34 29.94 8.68
C GLY A 2 -4.85 28.56 9.12
N SER A 3 -6.09 28.16 8.80
CA SER A 3 -6.64 26.86 9.20
C SER A 3 -6.17 25.70 8.29
N SER A 4 -6.18 25.91 6.97
CA SER A 4 -5.83 24.89 5.98
C SER A 4 -4.36 24.45 6.06
N ALA A 5 -3.43 25.38 6.28
CA ALA A 5 -2.00 25.05 6.42
C ALA A 5 -1.72 24.16 7.64
N ARG A 6 -2.44 24.36 8.75
CA ARG A 6 -2.34 23.51 9.94
C ARG A 6 -2.89 22.11 9.69
N THR A 7 -4.00 22.01 8.95
CA THR A 7 -4.56 20.71 8.55
C THR A 7 -3.62 19.94 7.63
N THR A 8 -3.01 20.58 6.63
CA THR A 8 -2.05 19.93 5.73
C THR A 8 -0.81 19.43 6.48
N ALA A 9 -0.28 20.21 7.42
CA ALA A 9 0.84 19.79 8.26
C ALA A 9 0.48 18.56 9.11
N ALA A 10 -0.70 18.56 9.74
CA ALA A 10 -1.17 17.41 10.51
C ALA A 10 -1.36 16.15 9.64
N CYS A 11 -1.98 16.28 8.46
CA CYS A 11 -2.14 15.16 7.51
C CYS A 11 -0.78 14.59 7.09
N ARG A 12 0.21 15.45 6.81
CA ARG A 12 1.57 15.02 6.47
C ARG A 12 2.18 14.17 7.58
N THR A 13 2.17 14.68 8.82
CA THR A 13 2.70 13.94 9.97
C THR A 13 2.00 12.60 10.16
N MET A 14 0.68 12.54 10.00
CA MET A 14 -0.07 11.29 10.10
C MET A 14 0.32 10.27 9.02
N LEU A 15 0.54 10.72 7.78
CA LEU A 15 1.00 9.85 6.68
C LEU A 15 2.43 9.34 6.93
N GLU A 16 3.34 10.21 7.38
CA GLU A 16 4.72 9.85 7.74
C GLU A 16 4.75 8.82 8.87
N GLU A 17 3.96 9.03 9.93
CA GLU A 17 3.84 8.09 11.05
C GLU A 17 3.23 6.75 10.65
N ALA A 18 2.22 6.76 9.76
CA ALA A 18 1.62 5.54 9.25
C ALA A 18 2.64 4.73 8.43
N ARG A 19 3.38 5.39 7.53
CA ARG A 19 4.44 4.76 6.75
C ARG A 19 5.55 4.20 7.64
N ALA A 20 6.02 4.97 8.61
CA ALA A 20 7.05 4.53 9.55
C ALA A 20 6.61 3.30 10.34
N ARG A 21 5.34 3.24 10.79
CA ARG A 21 4.78 2.07 11.47
C ARG A 21 4.69 0.85 10.55
N THR A 22 4.24 1.01 9.30
CA THR A 22 4.22 -0.09 8.33
C THR A 22 5.63 -0.66 8.10
N LEU A 23 6.64 0.20 7.96
CA LEU A 23 8.03 -0.24 7.80
C LEU A 23 8.58 -0.92 9.06
N ALA A 24 8.23 -0.41 10.25
CA ALA A 24 8.65 -1.01 11.51
C ALA A 24 8.06 -2.43 11.72
N LEU A 25 6.84 -2.68 11.24
CA LEU A 25 6.21 -4.01 11.32
C LEU A 25 6.94 -5.06 10.48
N ILE A 26 7.52 -4.67 9.34
CA ILE A 26 8.21 -5.59 8.42
C ILE A 26 9.72 -5.66 8.64
N ALA A 27 10.30 -4.69 9.35
CA ALA A 27 11.75 -4.60 9.58
C ALA A 27 12.42 -5.88 10.14
N PRO A 28 11.79 -6.68 11.02
CA PRO A 28 12.42 -7.91 11.51
C PRO A 28 12.24 -9.12 10.60
N LEU A 29 11.51 -9.00 9.48
CA LEU A 29 11.12 -10.11 8.61
C LEU A 29 12.02 -10.17 7.37
N ASP A 30 12.34 -11.38 6.91
CA ASP A 30 12.98 -11.56 5.61
C ASP A 30 11.95 -11.59 4.47
N GLU A 31 12.42 -11.52 3.22
CA GLU A 31 11.50 -11.52 2.07
C GLU A 31 10.71 -12.83 1.94
N ALA A 32 11.26 -13.96 2.39
CA ALA A 32 10.55 -15.23 2.34
C ALA A 32 9.36 -15.24 3.32
N ASP A 33 9.51 -14.61 4.48
CA ASP A 33 8.43 -14.37 5.43
C ASP A 33 7.37 -13.44 4.86
N LEU A 34 7.79 -12.33 4.24
CA LEU A 34 6.85 -11.37 3.63
C LEU A 34 6.05 -11.96 2.46
N ARG A 35 6.63 -12.91 1.73
CA ARG A 35 5.97 -13.64 0.63
C ARG A 35 5.03 -14.73 1.11
N ARG A 36 5.16 -15.20 2.36
CA ARG A 36 4.39 -16.34 2.85
C ARG A 36 2.94 -15.95 3.09
N GLN A 37 2.03 -16.74 2.53
CA GLN A 37 0.64 -16.74 2.94
C GLN A 37 0.45 -17.71 4.10
N HIS A 38 0.27 -17.17 5.31
CA HIS A 38 0.15 -17.98 6.53
C HIS A 38 -1.21 -18.67 6.66
N ASP A 39 -2.27 -18.06 6.14
CA ASP A 39 -3.64 -18.57 6.19
C ASP A 39 -4.41 -18.12 4.93
N PRO A 40 -5.34 -18.93 4.36
CA PRO A 40 -6.15 -18.54 3.21
C PRO A 40 -7.01 -17.28 3.44
N LEU A 41 -7.33 -16.93 4.68
CA LEU A 41 -8.01 -15.70 5.06
C LEU A 41 -7.10 -14.47 5.04
N MET A 42 -5.79 -14.64 4.86
CA MET A 42 -4.79 -13.58 4.82
C MET A 42 -4.16 -13.48 3.42
N GLY A 43 -3.60 -12.32 3.08
CA GLY A 43 -2.67 -12.19 1.96
C GLY A 43 -1.21 -12.30 2.43
N PRO A 44 -0.24 -12.49 1.52
CA PRO A 44 1.15 -12.21 1.81
C PRO A 44 1.32 -10.74 2.23
N ILE A 45 2.17 -10.48 3.24
CA ILE A 45 2.45 -9.11 3.69
C ILE A 45 3.04 -8.28 2.55
N LEU A 46 3.83 -8.89 1.67
CA LEU A 46 4.39 -8.23 0.49
C LEU A 46 3.30 -7.71 -0.47
N TRP A 47 2.17 -8.42 -0.60
CA TRP A 47 1.03 -7.95 -1.38
C TRP A 47 0.38 -6.74 -0.70
N ASP A 48 0.25 -6.76 0.63
CA ASP A 48 -0.32 -5.64 1.39
C ASP A 48 0.53 -4.37 1.28
N LEU A 49 1.87 -4.48 1.25
CA LEU A 49 2.77 -3.35 1.01
C LEU A 49 2.51 -2.67 -0.33
N GLY A 50 2.48 -3.45 -1.42
CA GLY A 50 2.17 -2.92 -2.74
C GLY A 50 0.74 -2.38 -2.85
N HIS A 51 -0.22 -3.00 -2.17
CA HIS A 51 -1.59 -2.51 -2.10
C HIS A 51 -1.70 -1.17 -1.36
N ILE A 52 -0.99 -0.98 -0.24
CA ILE A 52 -0.94 0.32 0.45
C ILE A 52 -0.41 1.41 -0.49
N ALA A 53 0.69 1.13 -1.20
CA ALA A 53 1.28 2.09 -2.14
C ALA A 53 0.33 2.41 -3.30
N GLY A 54 -0.26 1.39 -3.93
CA GLY A 54 -1.22 1.55 -5.02
C GLY A 54 -2.50 2.27 -4.60
N PHE A 55 -2.96 2.06 -3.36
CA PHE A 55 -4.10 2.79 -2.79
C PHE A 55 -3.75 4.27 -2.59
N GLU A 56 -2.61 4.56 -1.97
CA GLU A 56 -2.15 5.96 -1.79
C GLU A 56 -1.99 6.68 -3.13
N GLU A 57 -1.44 6.01 -4.14
CA GLU A 57 -1.29 6.56 -5.48
C GLU A 57 -2.65 6.89 -6.12
N LEU A 58 -3.59 5.94 -6.09
CA LEU A 58 -4.90 6.06 -6.71
C LEU A 58 -5.73 7.23 -6.13
N TRP A 59 -5.73 7.37 -4.80
CA TRP A 59 -6.59 8.35 -4.13
C TRP A 59 -5.93 9.71 -3.95
N LEU A 60 -4.60 9.76 -3.83
CA LEU A 60 -3.87 11.00 -3.59
C LEU A 60 -3.08 11.46 -4.82
N THR A 61 -2.01 10.73 -5.19
CA THR A 61 -1.01 11.29 -6.11
C THR A 61 -1.51 11.45 -7.55
N ARG A 62 -2.40 10.57 -8.02
CA ARG A 62 -3.05 10.70 -9.34
C ARG A 62 -3.99 11.90 -9.46
N ASN A 63 -4.42 12.47 -8.34
CA ASN A 63 -5.38 13.58 -8.28
C ASN A 63 -4.74 14.90 -7.83
N LEU A 64 -3.41 15.01 -7.88
CA LEU A 64 -2.70 16.24 -7.52
C LEU A 64 -2.94 17.37 -8.53
N ASP A 65 -3.07 17.01 -9.81
CA ASP A 65 -3.24 17.96 -10.91
C ASP A 65 -4.41 17.56 -11.83
N GLY A 66 -5.08 18.55 -12.40
CA GLY A 66 -6.18 18.33 -13.34
C GLY A 66 -7.50 17.91 -12.69
N ALA A 67 -8.37 17.25 -13.45
CA ALA A 67 -9.68 16.82 -12.98
C ALA A 67 -9.57 15.55 -12.13
N ILE A 68 -10.14 15.59 -10.92
CA ILE A 68 -10.21 14.44 -10.01
C ILE A 68 -10.98 13.31 -10.69
N ARG A 69 -10.37 12.13 -10.75
CA ARG A 69 -10.99 10.92 -11.30
C ARG A 69 -10.62 9.72 -10.45
N PHE A 70 -11.64 8.99 -10.01
CA PHE A 70 -11.47 7.72 -9.33
C PHE A 70 -11.78 6.60 -10.32
N VAL A 71 -10.80 5.72 -10.51
CA VAL A 71 -10.91 4.52 -11.32
C VAL A 71 -10.78 3.30 -10.42
N GLU A 72 -11.15 2.15 -10.93
CA GLU A 72 -10.86 0.89 -10.25
C GLU A 72 -9.34 0.72 -10.07
N MET A 73 -8.94 0.08 -8.96
CA MET A 73 -7.54 -0.22 -8.71
C MET A 73 -7.03 -1.16 -9.80
N PRO A 74 -5.94 -0.82 -10.51
CA PRO A 74 -5.50 -1.65 -11.62
C PRO A 74 -4.78 -2.92 -11.15
N GLY A 75 -5.17 -4.06 -11.71
CA GLY A 75 -4.37 -5.28 -11.81
C GLY A 75 -3.94 -5.88 -10.47
N LEU A 76 -2.63 -6.12 -10.32
CA LEU A 76 -2.03 -6.99 -9.28
C LEU A 76 -2.48 -6.70 -7.85
N TYR A 77 -2.76 -5.44 -7.53
CA TYR A 77 -3.13 -5.01 -6.18
C TYR A 77 -4.62 -4.80 -5.98
N ASN A 78 -5.46 -5.07 -7.00
CA ASN A 78 -6.90 -4.98 -6.88
C ASN A 78 -7.44 -6.10 -5.96
N PRO A 79 -8.01 -5.76 -4.78
CA PRO A 79 -8.51 -6.77 -3.85
C PRO A 79 -9.77 -7.49 -4.35
N PHE A 80 -10.48 -6.93 -5.33
CA PHE A 80 -11.68 -7.53 -5.93
C PHE A 80 -11.32 -8.56 -7.01
N GLU A 81 -10.26 -8.32 -7.78
CA GLU A 81 -9.73 -9.29 -8.76
C GLU A 81 -8.94 -10.42 -8.10
N HIS A 82 -8.31 -10.15 -6.95
CA HIS A 82 -7.45 -11.10 -6.25
C HIS A 82 -7.94 -11.38 -4.81
N PRO A 83 -8.87 -12.34 -4.63
CA PRO A 83 -9.30 -12.83 -3.32
C PRO A 83 -8.11 -13.26 -2.47
N ARG A 84 -8.18 -13.08 -1.14
CA ARG A 84 -7.05 -13.32 -0.23
C ARG A 84 -6.39 -14.69 -0.42
N ALA A 85 -7.21 -15.74 -0.53
CA ALA A 85 -6.77 -17.12 -0.70
C ALA A 85 -5.91 -17.38 -1.96
N THR A 86 -5.95 -16.50 -2.97
CA THR A 86 -5.19 -16.68 -4.22
C THR A 86 -3.91 -15.86 -4.27
N ARG A 87 -3.73 -14.89 -3.35
CA ARG A 87 -2.64 -13.90 -3.42
C ARG A 87 -1.25 -14.51 -3.26
N GLY A 88 -1.12 -15.62 -2.53
CA GLY A 88 0.16 -16.33 -2.37
C GLY A 88 0.73 -16.91 -3.66
N ALA A 89 -0.08 -17.09 -4.70
CA ALA A 89 0.33 -17.61 -6.00
C ALA A 89 0.68 -16.52 -7.03
N LEU A 90 0.50 -15.24 -6.67
CA LEU A 90 0.78 -14.13 -7.57
C LEU A 90 2.30 -13.93 -7.75
N ALA A 91 2.69 -13.51 -8.96
CA ALA A 91 4.06 -13.11 -9.25
C ALA A 91 4.36 -11.73 -8.66
N LEU A 92 4.52 -11.65 -7.33
CA LEU A 92 4.80 -10.40 -6.63
C LEU A 92 6.23 -9.91 -6.93
N PRO A 93 6.44 -8.59 -7.09
CA PRO A 93 7.76 -7.99 -7.24
C PRO A 93 8.66 -8.28 -6.02
N SER A 94 9.96 -7.96 -6.11
CA SER A 94 10.86 -8.09 -4.95
C SER A 94 10.48 -7.09 -3.84
N LEU A 95 10.95 -7.33 -2.61
CA LEU A 95 10.77 -6.35 -1.54
C LEU A 95 11.40 -5.00 -1.93
N ALA A 96 12.58 -5.03 -2.54
CA ALA A 96 13.27 -3.84 -3.01
C ALA A 96 12.45 -3.06 -4.04
N ASP A 97 11.89 -3.74 -5.05
CA ASP A 97 11.05 -3.10 -6.08
C ASP A 97 9.72 -2.58 -5.50
N THR A 98 9.21 -3.22 -4.44
CA THR A 98 7.97 -2.78 -3.75
C THR A 98 8.20 -1.52 -2.92
N LEU A 99 9.43 -1.30 -2.44
CA LEU A 99 9.80 -0.16 -1.61
C LEU A 99 10.42 1.01 -2.40
N ALA A 100 10.68 0.83 -3.70
CA ALA A 100 11.23 1.84 -4.60
C ALA A 100 10.22 2.94 -4.91
#